data_AF-A0A538GK10-F1
#
_entry.id   AF-A0A538GK10-F1
#
_cell.length_a   1.000
_cell.length_b   1.000
_cell.length_c   1.000
_cell.angle_alpha   90.00
_cell.angle_beta   90.00
_cell.angle_gamma   90.00
#
_symmetry.space_group_name_H-M   'P 1'
#
loop_
_entity.id
_entity.type
_entity.pdbx_description
1 polymer ?
#
loop_
_entity_poly.entity_id
_entity_poly.type
_entity_poly.pdbx_seq_one_letter_code
_entity_poly.pdbx_strand_id
1 'polypeptide(L)' 'MTRGATAIPEVQALVRALAAGRDVAELGAAFGETAALLAETARSVVTVEADPERVAVARERLRGVAKVELLEGDRRG' A
#
# COMPACT_ATOMS: atom_id res chain seq x y z
N MET A 1 -12.49 -15.64 2.21
CA MET A 1 -11.63 -14.49 1.85
C MET A 1 -12.53 -13.34 1.38
N THR A 2 -12.66 -12.28 2.16
CA THR A 2 -13.25 -11.02 1.68
C THR A 2 -12.22 -10.34 0.78
N ARG A 3 -12.52 -10.10 -0.49
CA ARG A 3 -11.68 -9.21 -1.31
C ARG A 3 -11.73 -7.83 -0.63
N GLY A 4 -10.58 -7.25 -0.29
CA GLY A 4 -10.49 -5.98 0.43
C GLY A 4 -11.16 -4.82 -0.30
N ALA A 5 -11.26 -3.65 0.33
CA ALA A 5 -11.91 -2.45 -0.22
C ALA A 5 -11.37 -2.02 -1.60
N THR A 6 -10.13 -2.40 -1.94
CA THR A 6 -9.52 -2.20 -3.25
C THR A 6 -10.11 -3.05 -4.37
N ALA A 7 -11.08 -3.93 -4.11
CA ALA A 7 -11.75 -4.70 -5.17
C ALA A 7 -12.88 -3.94 -5.87
N ILE A 8 -13.26 -2.77 -5.37
CA ILE A 8 -14.30 -1.91 -5.95
C ILE A 8 -13.63 -0.91 -6.92
N PRO A 9 -13.94 -0.93 -8.23
CA PRO A 9 -13.28 -0.08 -9.22
C PRO A 9 -13.35 1.42 -8.90
N GLU A 10 -14.48 1.90 -8.37
CA GLU A 10 -14.70 3.30 -8.01
C GLU A 10 -13.78 3.72 -6.85
N VAL A 11 -13.57 2.84 -5.87
CA VAL A 11 -12.60 3.08 -4.79
C VAL A 11 -11.19 3.15 -5.35
N GLN A 12 -10.84 2.25 -6.29
CA GLN A 12 -9.52 2.30 -6.91
C GLN A 12 -9.28 3.60 -7.69
N ALA A 13 -10.28 4.05 -8.45
CA ALA A 13 -10.21 5.30 -9.21
C ALA A 13 -10.02 6.51 -8.28
N LEU A 14 -10.77 6.56 -7.16
CA LEU A 14 -10.62 7.61 -6.17
C LEU A 14 -9.24 7.60 -5.51
N VAL A 15 -8.73 6.42 -5.12
CA VAL A 15 -7.40 6.28 -4.49
C VAL A 15 -6.30 6.81 -5.42
N ARG A 16 -6.34 6.46 -6.71
CA ARG A 16 -5.41 7.00 -7.72
C ARG A 16 -5.49 8.53 -7.82
N ALA A 17 -6.72 9.06 -7.91
CA ALA A 17 -6.92 10.51 -8.02
C ALA A 17 -6.38 11.27 -6.79
N LEU A 18 -6.56 10.71 -5.59
CA LEU A 18 -6.07 11.32 -4.35
C LEU A 18 -4.55 11.26 -4.21
N ALA A 19 -3.93 10.17 -4.68
CA ALA A 19 -2.49 9.95 -4.58
C ALA A 19 -1.67 10.74 -5.61
N ALA A 20 -2.29 11.12 -6.73
CA ALA A 20 -1.62 11.72 -7.89
C ALA A 20 -0.62 12.83 -7.53
N GLY A 21 0.68 12.56 -7.74
CA GLY A 21 1.78 13.49 -7.54
C GLY A 21 2.14 13.79 -6.08
N ARG A 22 1.56 13.08 -5.11
CA ARG A 22 1.76 13.30 -3.67
C ARG A 22 2.67 12.25 -3.04
N ASP A 23 3.23 12.59 -1.89
CA ASP A 23 3.86 11.64 -0.99
C ASP A 23 2.77 11.07 -0.07
N VAL A 24 2.67 9.74 0.00
CA VAL A 24 1.58 9.05 0.70
C VAL A 24 2.14 8.19 1.82
N ALA A 25 1.55 8.31 3.00
CA ALA A 25 1.72 7.36 4.10
C ALA A 25 0.47 6.49 4.21
N GLU A 26 0.65 5.17 4.17
CA GLU A 26 -0.38 4.16 4.41
C GLU A 26 -0.09 3.42 5.72
N LEU A 27 -1.12 3.28 6.55
CA LEU A 27 -1.04 2.53 7.80
C LEU A 27 -1.85 1.23 7.66
N GLY A 28 -1.17 0.09 7.80
CA GLY A 28 -1.74 -1.23 7.61
C GLY A 28 -1.66 -1.67 6.16
N ALA A 29 -0.46 -2.08 5.72
CA ALA A 29 -0.24 -2.57 4.35
C ALA A 29 -1.10 -3.79 4.03
N ALA A 30 -1.52 -4.57 5.05
CA ALA A 30 -2.08 -5.89 4.88
C ALA A 30 -1.18 -6.71 3.93
N PHE A 31 -1.69 -7.10 2.77
CA PHE A 31 -0.90 -7.86 1.79
C PHE A 31 -0.28 -6.97 0.69
N GLY A 32 -0.45 -5.64 0.74
CA GLY A 32 0.21 -4.69 -0.17
C GLY A 32 -0.59 -4.29 -1.42
N GLU A 33 -1.87 -4.67 -1.55
CA GLU A 33 -2.68 -4.30 -2.73
C GLU A 33 -2.87 -2.78 -2.87
N THR A 34 -3.15 -2.09 -1.76
CA THR A 34 -3.43 -0.65 -1.77
C THR A 34 -2.14 0.15 -2.01
N ALA A 35 -1.03 -0.22 -1.37
CA ALA A 35 0.29 0.36 -1.65
C ALA A 35 0.67 0.29 -3.13
N ALA A 36 0.45 -0.85 -3.79
CA ALA A 36 0.70 -1.01 -5.23
C ALA A 36 -0.18 -0.08 -6.07
N LEU A 37 -1.46 0.04 -5.72
CA LEU A 37 -2.41 0.93 -6.39
C LEU A 37 -2.04 2.42 -6.22
N LEU A 38 -1.64 2.82 -5.01
CA LEU A 38 -1.18 4.19 -4.72
C LEU A 38 0.05 4.54 -5.58
N ALA A 39 0.99 3.60 -5.71
CA ALA A 39 2.25 3.79 -6.44
C ALA A 39 2.06 4.09 -7.94
N GLU A 40 0.92 3.73 -8.52
CA GLU A 40 0.61 4.02 -9.93
C GLU A 40 0.61 5.53 -10.23
N THR A 41 0.28 6.37 -9.25
CA THR A 41 0.10 7.81 -9.45
C THR A 41 0.80 8.67 -8.39
N ALA A 42 1.15 8.11 -7.24
CA ALA A 42 1.91 8.81 -6.20
C ALA A 42 3.33 9.19 -6.66
N ARG A 43 3.87 10.21 -5.99
CA ARG A 43 5.30 10.54 -6.05
C ARG A 43 6.12 9.52 -5.25
N SER A 44 5.68 9.21 -4.03
CA SER A 44 6.21 8.14 -3.19
C SER A 44 5.14 7.58 -2.26
N VAL A 45 5.34 6.34 -1.80
CA VAL A 45 4.47 5.65 -0.86
C VAL A 45 5.33 5.03 0.24
N VAL A 46 5.02 5.32 1.50
CA VAL A 46 5.49 4.56 2.65
C VAL A 46 4.30 3.79 3.20
N THR A 47 4.40 2.48 3.31
CA THR A 47 3.36 1.64 3.90
C THR A 47 3.92 0.85 5.08
N VAL A 48 3.11 0.67 6.13
CA VAL A 48 3.53 0.04 7.40
C VAL A 48 2.67 -1.18 7.70
N GLU A 49 3.29 -2.28 8.09
CA GLU A 49 2.59 -3.47 8.60
C GLU A 49 3.32 -4.06 9.82
N ALA A 50 2.55 -4.52 10.80
CA ALA A 50 3.07 -5.03 12.07
C ALA A 50 3.06 -6.57 12.11
N ASP A 51 2.17 -7.20 11.34
CA ASP A 51 2.06 -8.66 11.27
C ASP A 51 3.17 -9.24 10.35
N PRO A 52 4.10 -10.07 10.88
CA PRO A 52 5.23 -10.56 10.10
C PRO A 52 4.84 -11.44 8.91
N GLU A 53 3.75 -12.20 9.02
CA GLU A 53 3.28 -13.05 7.91
C GLU A 53 2.76 -12.19 6.77
N ARG A 54 2.02 -11.13 7.09
CA ARG A 54 1.54 -10.14 6.11
C ARG A 54 2.67 -9.32 5.52
N VAL A 55 3.67 -8.92 6.31
CA VAL A 55 4.88 -8.25 5.83
C VAL A 55 5.58 -9.11 4.78
N ALA A 56 5.75 -10.41 5.01
CA ALA A 56 6.38 -11.29 4.03
C ALA A 56 5.65 -11.30 2.69
N VAL A 57 4.31 -11.40 2.71
CA VAL A 57 3.48 -11.37 1.51
C VAL A 57 3.52 -10.00 0.83
N ALA A 58 3.39 -8.92 1.59
CA ALA A 58 3.44 -7.56 1.07
C ALA A 58 4.80 -7.23 0.45
N ARG A 59 5.89 -7.68 1.08
CA ARG A 59 7.26 -7.50 0.57
C ARG A 59 7.44 -8.20 -0.76
N GLU A 60 6.92 -9.42 -0.91
CA GLU A 60 6.98 -10.13 -2.19
C GLU A 60 6.14 -9.43 -3.26
N ARG A 61 4.91 -9.01 -2.94
CA ARG A 61 4.04 -8.31 -3.89
C ARG A 61 4.62 -6.98 -4.35
N LEU A 62 5.22 -6.23 -3.44
CA LEU A 62 5.78 -4.90 -3.71
C LEU A 62 7.21 -4.97 -4.28
N ARG A 63 7.76 -6.17 -4.43
CA ARG A 63 9.08 -6.38 -5.04
C ARG A 63 9.10 -5.78 -6.45
N GLY A 64 9.94 -4.76 -6.64
CA GLY A 64 10.09 -4.08 -7.93
C GLY A 64 9.04 -3.00 -8.23
N VAL A 65 8.09 -2.74 -7.31
CA VAL A 65 7.21 -1.57 -7.42
C VAL A 65 8.03 -0.34 -7.01
N ALA A 66 8.45 0.44 -8.00
CA ALA A 66 9.20 1.66 -7.76
C ALA A 66 8.40 2.63 -6.86
N LYS A 67 9.12 3.43 -6.06
CA LYS A 67 8.56 4.47 -5.18
C LYS A 67 7.77 3.98 -3.97
N VAL A 68 7.76 2.68 -3.68
CA VAL A 68 7.14 2.12 -2.47
C VAL A 68 8.21 1.66 -1.48
N GLU A 69 8.07 2.10 -0.24
CA GLU A 69 8.82 1.61 0.92
C GLU A 69 7.86 0.90 1.87
N LEU A 70 8.17 -0.36 2.21
CA LEU A 70 7.45 -1.14 3.23
C LEU A 70 8.26 -1.14 4.52
N LEU A 71 7.69 -0.60 5.58
CA LEU A 71 8.24 -0.64 6.92
C LEU A 71 7.54 -1.74 7.73
N GLU A 72 8.34 -2.56 8.39
CA GLU A 72 7.86 -3.53 9.38
C GLU A 72 7.88 -2.88 10.76
N GLY A 73 6.73 -2.79 11.42
CA GLY A 73 6.62 -2.20 12.76
C GLY A 73 5.19 -1.90 13.19
N ASP A 74 4.99 -1.73 14.50
CA ASP A 74 3.75 -1.15 15.02
C ASP A 74 3.71 0.35 14.66
N ARG A 75 2.53 0.85 14.33
CA ARG A 75 2.27 2.28 14.04
C ARG A 75 2.49 3.20 15.24
N ARG A 76 2.97 2.67 16.37
CA ARG A 76 3.35 3.40 17.58
C ARG A 76 4.86 3.59 17.48
N GLY A 77 5.27 4.83 17.23
CA GLY A 77 6.69 5.22 17.31
C GLY A 77 7.29 4.96 18.69
#